data_AF-A0A510DTA7-F1
#
_entry.id   AF-A0A510DTA7-F1
#
_cell.length_a   1.000
_cell.length_b   1.000
_cell.length_c   1.000
_cell.angle_alpha   90.00
_cell.angle_beta   90.00
_cell.angle_gamma   90.00
#
_symmetry.space_group_name_H-M   'P 1'
#
loop_
_entity.id
_entity.type
_entity.pdbx_description
1 polymer ?
#
loop_
_entity_poly.entity_id
_entity_poly.type
_entity_poly.pdbx_seq_one_letter_code
_entity_poly.pdbx_strand_id
1 'polypeptide(L)' 'MMDYSSQEPGERRGVHAHTLSEPHFRDFLSVVEDVDVMLEVKDKEVSALKAVKIAKEMGKLD' A
#
# COMPACT_ATOMS: atom_id res chain seq x y z
N MET A 1 -6.65 -9.00 8.81
CA MET A 1 -5.30 -8.57 8.43
C MET A 1 -4.95 -9.13 7.05
N MET A 2 -4.54 -8.27 6.11
CA MET A 2 -4.19 -8.58 4.72
C MET A 2 -2.83 -7.95 4.39
N ASP A 3 -1.98 -8.70 3.67
CA ASP A 3 -0.70 -8.20 3.20
C ASP A 3 -0.86 -7.49 1.85
N TYR A 4 -0.41 -6.24 1.77
CA TYR A 4 -0.35 -5.45 0.55
C TYR A 4 1.09 -5.27 0.10
N SER A 5 1.36 -5.57 -1.17
CA SER A 5 2.61 -5.23 -1.84
C SER A 5 2.35 -4.83 -3.29
N SER A 6 3.39 -4.34 -3.95
CA SER A 6 3.43 -4.10 -5.39
C SER A 6 4.73 -4.66 -5.96
N GLN A 7 4.72 -5.01 -7.24
CA GLN A 7 5.90 -5.48 -7.95
C GLN A 7 6.92 -4.34 -8.14
N GLU A 8 8.20 -4.60 -7.86
CA GLU A 8 9.28 -3.69 -8.24
C GLU A 8 9.43 -3.66 -9.78
N PRO A 9 9.37 -2.48 -10.43
CA PRO A 9 9.46 -2.37 -11.88
C PRO A 9 10.78 -2.92 -12.43
N GLY A 10 10.70 -3.77 -13.46
CA GLY A 10 11.89 -4.35 -14.12
C GLY A 10 12.52 -5.54 -13.39
N GLU A 11 12.09 -5.85 -12.17
CA GLU A 11 12.59 -6.98 -11.39
C GLU A 11 11.83 -8.29 -11.67
N ARG A 12 12.38 -9.41 -11.20
CA ARG A 12 11.68 -10.70 -11.25
C ARG A 12 10.34 -10.62 -10.52
N ARG A 13 9.34 -11.36 -11.03
CA ARG A 13 8.01 -11.44 -10.39
C ARG A 13 8.13 -11.85 -8.92
N GLY A 14 7.42 -11.13 -8.06
CA GLY A 14 7.39 -11.33 -6.61
C GLY A 14 8.42 -10.50 -5.83
N VAL A 15 9.24 -9.67 -6.48
CA VAL A 15 10.08 -8.70 -5.76
C VAL A 15 9.21 -7.55 -5.28
N HIS A 16 9.17 -7.35 -3.97
CA HIS A 16 8.41 -6.28 -3.34
C HIS A 16 9.00 -4.92 -3.70
N ALA A 17 8.12 -3.99 -4.03
CA ALA A 17 8.47 -2.64 -4.39
C ALA A 17 9.28 -1.93 -3.30
N HIS A 18 10.19 -1.06 -3.70
CA HIS A 18 10.97 -0.24 -2.78
C HIS A 18 10.07 0.70 -1.98
N THR A 19 9.06 1.28 -2.63
CA THR A 19 8.12 2.23 -2.02
C THR A 19 6.69 1.98 -2.48
N LEU A 20 5.71 2.44 -1.70
CA LEU A 20 4.29 2.40 -2.03
C LEU A 20 4.00 3.21 -3.30
N SER A 21 3.37 2.56 -4.29
CA SER A 21 2.75 3.23 -5.43
C SER A 21 1.41 3.81 -5.01
N GLU A 22 1.29 5.14 -4.94
CA GLU A 22 0.05 5.78 -4.50
C GLU A 22 -1.16 5.50 -5.42
N PRO A 23 -1.06 5.50 -6.76
CA PRO A 23 -2.19 5.17 -7.63
C PRO A 23 -2.70 3.76 -7.38
N HIS A 24 -1.79 2.76 -7.33
CA HIS A 24 -2.17 1.38 -7.06
C HIS A 24 -2.81 1.22 -5.67
N PHE A 25 -2.30 1.93 -4.66
CA PHE A 25 -2.84 1.83 -3.32
C PHE A 25 -4.23 2.46 -3.21
N ARG A 26 -4.49 3.57 -3.91
CA ARG A 26 -5.83 4.16 -4.02
C ARG A 26 -6.82 3.21 -4.71
N ASP A 27 -6.40 2.60 -5.81
CA ASP A 27 -7.23 1.62 -6.52
C ASP A 27 -7.54 0.43 -5.61
N PHE A 28 -6.55 -0.06 -4.86
CA PHE A 28 -6.74 -1.10 -3.85
C PHE A 28 -7.75 -0.69 -2.76
N LEU A 29 -7.58 0.48 -2.12
CA LEU A 29 -8.48 0.96 -1.07
C LEU A 29 -9.91 1.24 -1.57
N SER A 30 -10.11 1.41 -2.87
CA SER A 30 -11.44 1.61 -3.46
C SER A 30 -12.30 0.33 -3.47
N VAL A 31 -11.67 -0.85 -3.39
CA VAL A 31 -12.35 -2.15 -3.47
C VAL A 31 -12.30 -2.96 -2.18
N VAL A 32 -11.49 -2.55 -1.20
CA VAL A 32 -11.43 -3.20 0.12
C VAL A 32 -12.21 -2.42 1.18
N GLU A 33 -12.81 -3.17 2.11
CA GLU A 33 -13.55 -2.66 3.26
C GLU A 33 -13.22 -3.51 4.50
N ASP A 34 -13.18 -2.87 5.68
CA ASP A 34 -13.00 -3.52 6.99
C ASP A 34 -11.81 -4.48 7.10
N VAL A 35 -10.61 -3.98 6.78
CA VAL A 35 -9.36 -4.76 6.87
C VAL A 35 -8.21 -3.97 7.48
N ASP A 36 -7.43 -4.62 8.34
CA ASP A 36 -6.08 -4.18 8.69
C ASP A 36 -5.11 -4.53 7.57
N VAL A 37 -4.34 -3.56 7.09
CA VAL A 37 -3.39 -3.74 5.97
C VAL A 37 -1.95 -3.72 6.48
N MET A 38 -1.20 -4.78 6.22
CA MET A 38 0.25 -4.84 6.40
C MET A 38 0.94 -4.42 5.10
N LEU A 39 1.86 -3.45 5.16
CA LEU A 39 2.60 -2.99 3.98
C LEU A 39 3.92 -3.75 3.84
N GLU A 40 4.02 -4.61 2.83
CA GLU A 40 5.24 -5.35 2.53
C GLU A 40 6.07 -4.64 1.44
N VAL A 41 6.68 -3.51 1.80
CA VAL A 41 7.55 -2.68 0.93
C VAL A 41 8.85 -2.33 1.66
N LYS A 42 9.92 -2.00 0.91
CA LYS A 42 11.28 -1.92 1.49
C LYS A 42 11.52 -0.70 2.39
N ASP A 43 10.91 0.44 2.07
CA ASP A 43 11.09 1.70 2.80
C ASP A 43 10.17 1.84 4.04
N LYS A 44 9.43 0.78 4.39
CA LYS A 44 8.73 0.60 5.67
C LYS A 44 7.90 1.82 6.08
N GLU A 45 8.31 2.55 7.11
CA GLU A 45 7.58 3.67 7.70
C GLU A 45 7.36 4.84 6.72
N VAL A 46 8.23 5.01 5.74
CA VAL A 46 8.05 6.04 4.69
C VAL A 46 6.78 5.76 3.89
N SER A 47 6.57 4.51 3.52
CA SER A 47 5.34 4.06 2.86
C SER A 47 4.13 4.03 3.80
N ALA A 48 4.32 3.72 5.09
CA ALA A 48 3.25 3.79 6.07
C ALA A 48 2.68 5.21 6.20
N LEU A 49 3.52 6.25 6.20
CA LEU A 49 3.08 7.64 6.20
C LEU A 49 2.26 8.00 4.95
N LYS A 50 2.66 7.51 3.77
CA LYS A 50 1.90 7.68 2.53
C LYS A 50 0.54 6.99 2.61
N ALA A 51 0.51 5.75 3.10
CA ALA A 51 -0.71 4.97 3.24
C ALA A 51 -1.71 5.65 4.20
N VAL A 52 -1.25 6.13 5.35
CA VAL A 52 -2.08 6.89 6.30
C VAL A 52 -2.66 8.15 5.65
N LYS A 53 -1.84 8.91 4.92
CA LYS A 53 -2.30 10.10 4.20
C LYS A 53 -3.41 9.75 3.20
N ILE A 54 -3.19 8.73 2.36
CA ILE A 54 -4.16 8.29 1.36
C ILE A 54 -5.46 7.79 2.02
N ALA A 55 -5.36 6.95 3.05
CA ALA A 55 -6.53 6.40 3.73
C ALA A 55 -7.37 7.51 4.40
N LYS A 56 -6.73 8.54 4.98
CA LYS A 56 -7.42 9.73 5.48
C LYS A 56 -8.10 10.54 4.37
N GLU A 57 -7.42 10.78 3.25
CA GLU A 57 -8.00 11.48 2.08
C GLU A 57 -9.24 10.76 1.53
N MET A 58 -9.26 9.42 1.61
CA MET A 58 -10.35 8.58 1.13
C MET A 58 -11.44 8.30 2.18
N GLY A 59 -11.32 8.81 3.41
CA GLY A 59 -12.26 8.52 4.50
C GLY A 59 -12.28 7.04 4.91
N LYS A 60 -11.16 6.34 4.72
CA LYS A 60 -10.96 4.91 5.02
C LYS A 60 -10.14 4.67 6.29
N LEU A 61 -9.88 5.72 7.07
CA LEU A 61 -9.13 5.65 8.32
C LEU A 61 -9.84 6.46 9.39
N ASP A 62 -10.18 5.79 10.50
CA ASP A 62 -10.80 6.37 11.69
C ASP A 62 -9.82 7.24 12.51
#